data_AF-A0A1C7LM43-F1
#
_entry.id   AF-A0A1C7LM43-F1
#
_cell.length_a   1.000
_cell.length_b   1.000
_cell.length_c   1.000
_cell.angle_alpha   90.00
_cell.angle_beta   90.00
_cell.angle_gamma   90.00
#
_symmetry.space_group_name_H-M   'P 1'
#
loop_
_entity.id
_entity.type
_entity.pdbx_description
1 polymer ?
#
loop_
_entity_poly.entity_id
_entity_poly.type
_entity_poly.pdbx_seq_one_letter_code
_entity_poly.pdbx_strand_id
1 'polypeptide(L)'
;MFASKLARTIFLPAQFTVVLDNETLYIDQQLAEALGWKPNQKLDGLPLTLSGWAPSYFAIARTGSDSDLLARGTVESSRNPNVHEVLDYLKDR
;
A
#
# COMPACT_ATOMS: atom_id res chain seq x y z
N MET A 1 -9.23 29.31 25.45
CA MET A 1 -9.60 28.61 24.19
C MET A 1 -8.29 28.25 23.50
N PHE A 2 -7.82 27.00 23.64
CA PHE A 2 -6.57 26.55 23.02
C PHE A 2 -6.92 25.84 21.72
N ALA A 3 -6.58 26.46 20.58
CA ALA A 3 -6.65 25.79 19.29
C ALA A 3 -5.45 24.84 19.18
N SER A 4 -5.69 23.53 19.32
CA SER A 4 -4.68 22.51 19.03
C SER A 4 -4.34 22.53 17.54
N LYS A 5 -3.13 22.99 17.25
CA LYS A 5 -2.52 22.97 15.92
C LYS A 5 -2.28 21.50 15.55
N LEU A 6 -3.11 20.94 14.67
CA LEU A 6 -2.89 19.61 14.10
C LEU A 6 -1.61 19.64 13.28
N ALA A 7 -0.50 19.21 13.87
CA ALA A 7 0.72 18.94 13.15
C ALA A 7 0.46 17.75 12.22
N ARG A 8 0.36 18.01 10.91
CA ARG A 8 0.48 16.94 9.91
C ARG A 8 1.92 16.43 9.99
N THR A 9 2.12 15.29 10.64
CA THR A 9 3.37 14.55 10.52
C THR A 9 3.53 14.15 9.06
N ILE A 10 4.48 14.78 8.38
CA ILE A 10 4.84 14.42 7.01
C ILE A 10 5.65 13.12 7.13
N PHE A 11 5.03 11.98 6.84
CA PHE A 11 5.76 10.74 6.65
C PHE A 11 6.41 10.78 5.27
N LEU A 12 7.74 10.90 5.24
CA LEU A 12 8.49 10.67 4.01
C LEU A 12 8.46 9.17 3.70
N PRO A 13 8.46 8.79 2.41
CA PRO A 13 8.57 7.39 2.02
C PRO A 13 9.89 6.83 2.57
N ALA A 14 9.81 5.72 3.31
CA ALA A 14 10.98 4.99 3.78
C ALA A 14 11.20 3.75 2.92
N GLN A 15 12.46 3.42 2.65
CA GLN A 15 12.84 2.21 1.94
C GLN A 15 13.23 1.13 2.96
N PHE A 16 12.70 -0.07 2.75
CA PHE A 16 13.00 -1.24 3.57
C PHE A 16 13.56 -2.34 2.68
N THR A 17 14.50 -3.12 3.22
CA THR A 17 14.97 -4.34 2.58
C THR A 17 14.14 -5.50 3.11
N VAL A 18 13.64 -6.35 2.21
CA VAL A 18 12.86 -7.53 2.54
C VAL A 18 13.54 -8.76 1.99
N VAL A 19 13.39 -9.90 2.67
CA VAL A 19 13.95 -11.19 2.21
C VAL A 19 12.79 -12.12 1.90
N LEU A 20 12.79 -12.71 0.70
CA LEU A 20 11.85 -13.76 0.33
C LEU A 20 12.61 -15.09 0.33
N ASP A 21 12.21 -16.01 1.20
CA ASP A 21 12.74 -17.37 1.26
C ASP A 21 11.60 -18.35 1.48
N ASN A 22 11.57 -19.43 0.70
CA ASN A 22 10.54 -20.48 0.74
C ASN A 22 9.11 -19.93 0.89
N GLU A 23 8.70 -19.04 -0.02
CA GLU A 23 7.38 -18.36 -0.03
C GLU A 23 7.07 -17.48 1.19
N THR A 24 8.07 -17.24 2.05
CA THR A 24 7.96 -16.42 3.27
C THR A 24 8.67 -15.09 3.09
N LEU A 25 7.94 -13.99 3.28
CA LEU A 25 8.50 -12.64 3.25
C LEU A 25 8.89 -12.21 4.67
N TYR A 26 10.19 -12.05 4.90
CA TYR A 26 10.76 -11.55 6.14
C TYR A 26 10.94 -10.04 6.06
N ILE A 27 10.45 -9.36 7.09
CA ILE A 27 10.49 -7.90 7.24
C ILE A 27 11.02 -7.56 8.63
N ASP A 28 11.63 -6.38 8.76
CA ASP A 28 12.01 -5.86 10.07
C ASP A 28 10.80 -5.39 10.89
N GLN A 29 11.03 -5.16 12.18
CA GLN A 29 10.00 -4.69 13.10
C GLN A 29 9.39 -3.34 12.67
N GLN A 30 10.19 -2.44 12.12
CA GLN A 30 9.73 -1.11 11.74
C GLN A 30 8.73 -1.18 10.58
N LEU A 31 8.98 -2.04 9.58
CA LEU A 31 8.06 -2.30 8.49
C LEU A 31 6.80 -3.02 8.98
N ALA A 32 6.94 -3.98 9.89
CA ALA A 32 5.79 -4.66 10.50
C ALA A 32 4.87 -3.66 11.23
N GLU A 33 5.44 -2.78 12.05
CA GLU A 33 4.72 -1.72 12.76
C GLU A 33 4.06 -0.73 11.80
N ALA A 34 4.75 -0.35 10.71
CA ALA A 34 4.19 0.50 9.66
C ALA A 34 2.97 -0.14 8.96
N LEU A 35 2.97 -1.47 8.82
CA LEU A 35 1.81 -2.22 8.31
C LEU A 35 0.70 -2.37 9.37
N GLY A 36 0.95 -2.02 10.62
CA GLY A 36 -0.02 -1.97 11.70
C GLY A 36 0.10 -3.11 12.71
N TRP A 37 1.18 -3.90 12.65
CA TRP A 37 1.52 -4.86 13.70
C TRP A 37 1.80 -4.13 15.03
N LYS A 38 1.43 -4.77 16.15
CA LYS A 38 1.70 -4.25 17.49
C LYS A 38 2.34 -5.33 18.37
N PRO A 39 3.28 -4.98 19.28
CA PRO A 39 3.93 -5.96 20.16
C PRO A 39 2.99 -6.82 21.01
N ASN A 40 1.81 -6.29 21.37
CA ASN A 40 0.82 -6.99 22.19
C ASN A 40 -0.28 -7.67 21.37
N GLN A 41 -0.17 -7.69 20.04
CA GLN A 41 -1.12 -8.37 19.17
C GLN A 41 -0.97 -9.88 19.37
N LYS A 42 -2.09 -10.58 19.62
CA LYS A 42 -2.12 -12.04 19.77
C LYS A 42 -1.63 -12.73 18.49
N LEU A 43 -1.36 -14.03 18.58
CA LEU A 43 -0.87 -14.90 17.50
C LEU A 43 -1.73 -14.94 16.23
N ASP A 44 -2.92 -14.31 16.24
CA ASP A 44 -3.87 -14.31 15.13
C ASP A 44 -3.39 -13.55 13.88
N GLY A 45 -2.24 -12.88 13.95
CA GLY A 45 -1.63 -12.17 12.82
C GLY A 45 -2.38 -10.89 12.43
N LEU A 46 -1.98 -10.31 11.30
CA LEU A 46 -2.59 -9.11 10.72
C LEU A 46 -3.03 -9.42 9.28
N PRO A 47 -4.29 -9.17 8.89
CA PRO A 47 -4.73 -9.39 7.52
C PRO A 47 -4.10 -8.34 6.60
N LEU A 48 -3.38 -8.81 5.59
CA LEU A 48 -2.80 -8.02 4.52
C LEU A 48 -3.42 -8.43 3.18
N THR A 49 -3.62 -7.46 2.31
CA THR A 49 -4.05 -7.67 0.92
C THR A 49 -2.88 -7.39 -0.01
N LEU A 50 -2.60 -8.31 -0.93
CA LEU A 50 -1.72 -8.09 -2.09
C LEU A 50 -2.60 -7.74 -3.30
N SER A 51 -2.45 -6.53 -3.81
CA SER A 51 -3.15 -6.05 -5.01
C SER A 51 -2.12 -5.64 -6.06
N GLY A 52 -2.35 -5.97 -7.33
CA GLY A 52 -1.43 -5.57 -8.38
C GLY A 52 -1.85 -5.98 -9.77
N TRP A 53 -1.17 -5.41 -10.77
CA TRP A 53 -1.19 -5.88 -12.15
C TRP A 53 0.24 -6.00 -12.66
N ALA A 54 0.51 -7.12 -13.30
CA ALA A 54 1.78 -7.34 -13.97
C ALA A 54 1.91 -6.39 -15.19
N PRO A 55 3.13 -5.94 -15.52
CA PRO A 55 4.41 -6.25 -14.85
C PRO A 55 4.82 -5.24 -13.77
N SER A 56 4.09 -4.15 -13.58
CA SER A 56 4.67 -2.90 -13.06
C SER A 56 4.06 -2.35 -11.77
N TYR A 57 2.95 -2.89 -11.27
CA TYR A 57 2.33 -2.39 -10.03
C TYR A 57 1.91 -3.52 -9.10
N PHE A 58 2.49 -3.56 -7.90
CA PHE A 58 2.08 -4.44 -6.81
C PHE A 58 2.16 -3.66 -5.49
N ALA A 59 1.16 -3.85 -4.65
CA ALA A 59 1.04 -3.20 -3.35
C ALA A 59 0.56 -4.19 -2.30
N ILE A 60 1.23 -4.18 -1.15
CA ILE A 60 0.79 -4.88 0.05
C ILE A 60 0.32 -3.83 1.04
N ALA A 61 -0.93 -3.95 1.49
CA ALA A 61 -1.52 -3.03 2.46
C ALA A 61 -2.34 -3.79 3.49
N ARG A 62 -2.59 -3.16 4.64
CA ARG A 62 -3.52 -3.71 5.63
C ARG A 62 -4.91 -3.79 5.02
N THR A 63 -5.54 -4.95 5.09
CA THR A 63 -6.86 -5.18 4.52
C THR A 63 -7.88 -4.18 5.06
N GLY A 64 -8.63 -3.54 4.16
CA GLY A 64 -9.65 -2.54 4.49
C GLY A 64 -9.10 -1.15 4.85
N SER A 65 -7.79 -0.92 4.76
CA SER A 65 -7.22 0.44 4.89
C SER A 65 -7.48 1.28 3.65
N ASP A 66 -7.36 2.61 3.77
CA ASP A 66 -7.43 3.53 2.63
C ASP A 66 -6.39 3.18 1.55
N SER A 67 -5.21 2.71 1.96
CA SER A 67 -4.16 2.23 1.04
C SER A 67 -4.58 0.97 0.28
N ASP A 68 -5.28 0.03 0.92
CA ASP A 68 -5.83 -1.17 0.27
C ASP A 68 -6.91 -0.78 -0.74
N LEU A 69 -7.85 0.08 -0.35
CA LEU A 69 -8.89 0.60 -1.26
C LEU A 69 -8.27 1.34 -2.45
N LEU A 70 -7.25 2.16 -2.22
CA LEU A 70 -6.53 2.86 -3.28
C LEU A 70 -5.82 1.87 -4.23
N ALA A 71 -5.10 0.90 -3.69
CA ALA A 71 -4.40 -0.10 -4.50
C ALA A 71 -5.37 -0.89 -5.39
N ARG A 72 -6.50 -1.31 -4.82
CA ARG A 72 -7.57 -2.01 -5.55
C ARG A 72 -8.20 -1.13 -6.62
N GLY A 73 -8.57 0.11 -6.29
CA GLY A 73 -9.14 1.06 -7.25
C GLY A 73 -8.16 1.37 -8.39
N THR A 74 -6.86 1.39 -8.11
CA THR A 74 -5.81 1.56 -9.13
C THR A 74 -5.80 0.35 -10.09
N VAL A 75 -5.88 -0.88 -9.56
CA VAL A 75 -5.97 -2.11 -10.37
C VAL A 75 -7.26 -2.16 -11.20
N GLU A 76 -8.37 -1.72 -10.64
CA GLU A 76 -9.65 -1.64 -11.36
C GLU A 76 -9.59 -0.61 -12.49
N SER A 77 -9.01 0.55 -12.20
CA SER A 77 -8.84 1.64 -13.18
C SER A 77 -7.90 1.25 -14.33
N SER A 78 -6.83 0.50 -14.04
CA SER A 78 -5.90 0.02 -15.08
C SER A 78 -6.48 -1.05 -15.99
N ARG A 79 -7.69 -1.55 -15.71
CA ARG A 79 -8.42 -2.46 -16.59
C ARG A 79 -9.59 -1.78 -17.28
N ASN A 80 -9.82 -0.49 -17.01
CA ASN A 80 -10.92 0.27 -17.56
C ASN A 80 -10.56 0.78 -18.97
N PRO A 81 -11.29 0.38 -20.03
CA PRO A 81 -10.99 0.79 -21.39
C PRO A 81 -11.07 2.31 -21.59
N ASN A 82 -11.97 3.01 -20.87
CA ASN A 82 -12.10 4.46 -20.96
C ASN A 82 -10.86 5.18 -20.42
N VAL A 83 -10.22 4.61 -19.39
CA VAL A 83 -8.97 5.16 -18.84
C VAL A 83 -7.84 4.98 -19.85
N HIS A 84 -7.78 3.83 -20.53
CA HIS A 84 -6.78 3.61 -21.58
C HIS A 84 -6.95 4.58 -22.74
N GLU A 85 -8.18 4.79 -23.22
CA GLU A 85 -8.46 5.73 -24.31
C GLU A 85 -8.02 7.16 -23.97
N VAL A 86 -8.32 7.63 -22.76
CA VAL A 86 -7.89 8.96 -22.29
C VAL A 86 -6.36 9.03 -22.17
N LEU A 87 -5.72 8.01 -21.59
CA LEU A 87 -4.26 7.99 -21.45
C LEU A 87 -3.55 7.95 -22.80
N ASP A 88 -4.07 7.22 -23.77
CA ASP A 88 -3.51 7.17 -25.12
C ASP A 88 -3.66 8.50 -25.84
N TYR A 89 -4.83 9.14 -25.76
CA TYR A 89 -5.03 10.51 -26.27
C TYR A 89 -4.02 11.51 -25.68
N LEU A 90 -3.67 11.38 -24.40
CA LEU A 90 -2.72 12.26 -23.73
C LEU A 90 -1.26 12.01 -24.13
N LYS A 91 -0.90 10.81 -24.60
CA LYS A 91 0.48 10.50 -25.07
C LYS A 91 0.82 11.16 -26.39
N ASP A 92 -0.19 11.41 -27.22
CA ASP A 92 -0.04 11.99 -28.57
C ASP A 92 0.01 13.53 -28.56
N ARG A 93 0.12 14.15 -27.38
CA ARG A 93 0.25 15.60 -27.16
C ARG A 93 1.53 15.96 -26.43
#